data_AF-A0A7J6N9E0-F1
#
_entry.id   AF-A0A7J6N9E0-F1
#
_cell.length_a   1.000
_cell.length_b   1.000
_cell.length_c   1.000
_cell.angle_alpha   90.00
_cell.angle_beta   90.00
_cell.angle_gamma   90.00
#
_symmetry.space_group_name_H-M   'P 1'
#
loop_
_entity.id
_entity.type
_entity.pdbx_description
1 polymer ?
#
loop_
_entity_poly.entity_id
_entity_poly.type
_entity_poly.pdbx_seq_one_letter_code
_entity_poly.pdbx_strand_id
1 'polypeptide(L)'
;SGIKDVRKLSNPKVMERLLEYLGIDVLTESYLIRRVKQMLEGAHFTVKHLGGLHHVTVDTVVDVHALIVQLALERAAFMKKVSPSGLLYCIECETALGDVICGSCHDVFCNACMVAVHSTGHRLDHPAVFIEQCVCSECEVKSAAV
;
A
#
# COMPACT_ATOMS: atom_id res chain seq x y z
N SER A 1 -17.27 14.71 16.16
CA SER A 1 -18.46 15.17 15.40
C SER A 1 -18.62 14.27 14.18
N GLY A 2 -19.62 13.38 14.19
CA GLY A 2 -19.81 12.37 13.14
C GLY A 2 -20.36 12.95 11.83
N ILE A 3 -19.84 12.46 10.70
CA ILE A 3 -20.29 12.87 9.36
C ILE A 3 -21.62 12.19 9.07
N LYS A 4 -22.70 12.99 8.91
CA LYS A 4 -24.06 12.49 8.63
C LYS A 4 -24.32 12.15 7.16
N ASP A 5 -23.50 12.67 6.23
CA ASP A 5 -23.62 12.37 4.79
C ASP A 5 -22.31 11.82 4.25
N VAL A 6 -22.31 10.50 4.06
CA VAL A 6 -21.16 9.70 3.68
C VAL A 6 -20.75 9.93 2.22
N ARG A 7 -21.64 10.48 1.36
CA ARG A 7 -21.30 10.88 -0.02
C ARG A 7 -20.29 12.02 -0.07
N LYS A 8 -20.14 12.77 1.03
CA LYS A 8 -19.12 13.81 1.16
C LYS A 8 -17.70 13.24 1.36
N LEU A 9 -17.56 11.95 1.70
CA LEU A 9 -16.25 11.30 1.89
C LEU A 9 -15.48 11.13 0.59
N SER A 10 -16.17 10.88 -0.53
CA SER A 10 -15.56 10.71 -1.85
C SER A 10 -15.49 12.01 -2.65
N ASN A 11 -15.62 13.18 -2.00
CA ASN A 11 -15.52 14.44 -2.72
C ASN A 11 -14.07 14.68 -3.22
N PRO A 12 -13.87 15.44 -4.32
CA PRO A 12 -12.55 15.63 -4.91
C PRO A 12 -11.49 16.18 -3.95
N LYS A 13 -11.84 17.12 -3.06
CA LYS A 13 -10.90 17.71 -2.09
C LYS A 13 -10.48 16.75 -0.99
N VAL A 14 -11.37 15.86 -0.57
CA VAL A 14 -11.03 14.80 0.41
C VAL A 14 -10.15 13.76 -0.25
N MET A 15 -10.45 13.38 -1.50
CA MET A 15 -9.62 12.48 -2.27
C MET A 15 -8.19 13.04 -2.44
N GLU A 16 -8.06 14.30 -2.86
CA GLU A 16 -6.75 14.96 -3.03
C GLU A 16 -5.91 14.91 -1.74
N ARG A 17 -6.48 15.26 -0.60
CA ARG A 17 -5.80 15.18 0.71
C ARG A 17 -5.43 13.76 1.11
N LEU A 18 -6.29 12.78 0.82
CA LEU A 18 -6.01 11.38 1.13
C LEU A 18 -4.86 10.86 0.27
N LEU A 19 -4.83 11.19 -1.02
CA LEU A 19 -3.74 10.83 -1.92
C LEU A 19 -2.41 11.44 -1.46
N GLU A 20 -2.42 12.71 -1.06
CA GLU A 20 -1.26 13.39 -0.47
C GLU A 20 -0.79 12.70 0.82
N TYR A 21 -1.71 12.42 1.75
CA TYR A 21 -1.38 11.74 3.01
C TYR A 21 -0.84 10.32 2.81
N LEU A 22 -1.35 9.60 1.82
CA LEU A 22 -0.88 8.26 1.44
C LEU A 22 0.40 8.30 0.60
N GLY A 23 0.95 9.49 0.33
CA GLY A 23 2.13 9.70 -0.50
C GLY A 23 1.97 9.12 -1.91
N ILE A 24 0.76 9.24 -2.49
CA ILE A 24 0.45 8.76 -3.84
C ILE A 24 0.68 9.90 -4.83
N ASP A 25 1.65 9.73 -5.73
CA ASP A 25 1.83 10.64 -6.86
C ASP A 25 0.80 10.33 -7.95
N VAL A 26 -0.10 11.27 -8.23
CA VAL A 26 -1.19 11.06 -9.19
C VAL A 26 -0.74 10.90 -10.64
N LEU A 27 0.46 11.37 -10.99
CA LEU A 27 1.00 11.30 -12.35
C LEU A 27 1.66 9.94 -12.58
N THR A 28 2.39 9.43 -11.59
CA THR A 28 3.17 8.18 -11.71
C THR A 28 2.44 6.97 -11.13
N GLU A 29 1.55 7.17 -10.16
CA GLU A 29 0.83 6.13 -9.42
C GLU A 29 -0.69 6.21 -9.56
N SER A 30 -1.18 6.74 -10.69
CA SER A 30 -2.62 6.85 -10.98
C SER A 30 -3.39 5.52 -10.85
N TYR A 31 -2.70 4.38 -11.01
CA TYR A 31 -3.27 3.04 -10.84
C TYR A 31 -3.77 2.77 -9.40
N LEU A 32 -3.17 3.41 -8.38
CA LEU A 32 -3.55 3.25 -6.97
C LEU A 32 -4.83 4.00 -6.60
N ILE A 33 -5.20 5.04 -7.36
CA ILE A 33 -6.38 5.87 -7.09
C ILE A 33 -7.65 5.01 -7.03
N ARG A 34 -7.73 3.95 -7.84
CA ARG A 34 -8.86 3.01 -7.83
C ARG A 34 -9.04 2.34 -6.46
N ARG A 35 -7.95 1.98 -5.78
CA ARG A 35 -8.01 1.32 -4.47
C ARG A 35 -8.48 2.25 -3.37
N VAL A 36 -8.00 3.49 -3.37
CA VAL A 36 -8.46 4.51 -2.43
C VAL A 36 -9.97 4.77 -2.61
N LYS A 37 -10.45 4.85 -3.86
CA LYS A 37 -11.88 4.96 -4.16
C LYS A 37 -12.69 3.76 -3.64
N GLN A 38 -12.24 2.54 -3.91
CA GLN A 38 -12.90 1.32 -3.45
C GLN A 38 -13.02 1.26 -1.92
N MET A 39 -11.98 1.69 -1.20
CA MET A 39 -12.01 1.77 0.25
C MET A 39 -13.06 2.77 0.75
N LEU A 40 -13.16 3.95 0.15
CA LEU A 40 -14.15 4.98 0.54
C LEU A 40 -15.58 4.52 0.24
N GLU A 41 -15.79 3.84 -0.90
CA GLU A 41 -17.06 3.25 -1.26
C GLU A 41 -17.43 2.10 -0.31
N GLY A 42 -16.47 1.25 0.06
CA GLY A 42 -16.65 0.18 1.04
C GLY A 42 -17.06 0.72 2.41
N ALA A 43 -16.43 1.81 2.87
CA ALA A 43 -16.84 2.53 4.07
C ALA A 43 -18.28 3.02 3.97
N HIS A 44 -18.68 3.52 2.79
CA HIS A 44 -20.07 3.93 2.54
C HIS A 44 -21.08 2.80 2.69
N PHE A 45 -20.81 1.65 2.07
CA PHE A 45 -21.68 0.48 2.20
C PHE A 45 -21.75 -0.05 3.63
N THR A 46 -20.63 -0.02 4.35
CA THR A 46 -20.56 -0.45 5.75
C THR A 46 -21.45 0.41 6.65
N VAL A 47 -21.37 1.75 6.54
CA VAL A 47 -22.25 2.67 7.28
C VAL A 47 -23.73 2.42 6.98
N LYS A 48 -24.07 2.15 5.72
CA LYS A 48 -25.45 1.87 5.30
C LYS A 48 -25.97 0.54 5.89
N HIS A 49 -25.15 -0.51 5.90
CA HIS A 49 -25.53 -1.82 6.43
C HIS A 49 -25.70 -1.83 7.95
N LEU A 50 -24.94 -0.99 8.67
CA LEU A 50 -25.00 -0.88 10.12
C LEU A 50 -26.23 -0.13 10.66
N GLY A 51 -27.25 0.10 9.83
CA GLY A 51 -28.58 0.55 10.29
C GLY A 51 -28.62 1.97 10.87
N GLY A 52 -27.63 2.83 10.59
CA GLY A 52 -27.63 4.21 11.07
C GLY A 52 -27.22 4.39 12.53
N LEU A 53 -26.32 3.54 13.05
CA LEU A 53 -25.66 3.75 14.35
C LEU A 53 -25.26 5.23 14.54
N HIS A 54 -25.67 5.80 15.68
CA HIS A 54 -25.52 7.22 15.99
C HIS A 54 -24.06 7.67 16.22
N HIS A 55 -23.10 6.73 16.16
CA HIS A 55 -21.67 7.02 16.27
C HIS A 55 -20.87 6.15 15.30
N VAL A 56 -20.37 6.78 14.24
CA VAL A 56 -19.45 6.19 13.26
C VAL A 56 -18.09 6.83 13.47
N THR A 57 -17.06 6.01 13.71
CA THR A 57 -15.66 6.44 13.75
C THR A 57 -14.91 5.89 12.54
N VAL A 58 -13.78 6.51 12.16
CA VAL A 58 -12.95 6.05 11.04
C VAL A 58 -12.58 4.57 11.20
N ASP A 59 -12.20 4.15 12.40
CA ASP A 59 -11.78 2.78 12.71
C ASP A 59 -12.89 1.74 12.53
N THR A 60 -14.16 2.16 12.64
CA THR A 60 -15.31 1.25 12.46
C THR A 60 -15.73 1.08 11.01
N VAL A 61 -15.25 1.93 10.10
CA VAL A 61 -15.69 1.92 8.69
C VAL A 61 -14.56 1.75 7.69
N VAL A 62 -13.33 1.95 8.12
CA VAL A 62 -12.14 1.88 7.28
C VAL A 62 -11.08 1.06 8.00
N ASP A 63 -10.66 -0.02 7.37
CA ASP A 63 -9.42 -0.72 7.74
C ASP A 63 -8.24 -0.07 6.99
N VAL A 64 -7.60 0.89 7.66
CA VAL A 64 -6.46 1.63 7.10
C VAL A 64 -5.26 0.70 6.89
N HIS A 65 -5.06 -0.29 7.76
CA HIS A 65 -3.96 -1.24 7.60
C HIS A 65 -4.15 -2.11 6.37
N ALA A 66 -5.36 -2.60 6.12
CA ALA A 66 -5.68 -3.32 4.90
C ALA A 66 -5.46 -2.46 3.65
N LEU A 67 -5.83 -1.18 3.68
CA LEU A 67 -5.53 -0.26 2.56
C LEU A 67 -4.02 -0.14 2.33
N ILE A 68 -3.22 0.11 3.39
CA ILE A 68 -1.76 0.25 3.26
C ILE A 68 -1.15 -1.02 2.65
N VAL A 69 -1.55 -2.19 3.13
CA VAL A 69 -1.12 -3.48 2.58
C VAL A 69 -1.46 -3.59 1.10
N GLN A 70 -2.69 -3.26 0.70
CA GLN A 70 -3.11 -3.32 -0.70
C GLN A 70 -2.30 -2.37 -1.59
N LEU A 71 -2.09 -1.13 -1.15
CA LEU A 71 -1.30 -0.15 -1.90
C LEU A 71 0.14 -0.62 -2.07
N ALA A 72 0.75 -1.16 -1.01
CA ALA A 72 2.10 -1.70 -1.04
C ALA A 72 2.23 -2.90 -2.00
N LEU A 73 1.27 -3.82 -1.99
CA LEU A 73 1.25 -4.95 -2.92
C LEU A 73 1.10 -4.51 -4.38
N GLU A 74 0.25 -3.52 -4.65
CA GLU A 74 0.08 -2.99 -6.02
C GLU A 74 1.31 -2.23 -6.51
N ARG A 75 1.98 -1.47 -5.63
CA ARG A 75 3.27 -0.84 -5.94
C ARG A 75 4.32 -1.89 -6.29
N ALA A 76 4.48 -2.91 -5.45
CA ALA A 76 5.42 -4.00 -5.71
C ALA A 76 5.10 -4.72 -7.04
N ALA A 77 3.82 -4.96 -7.33
CA ALA A 77 3.40 -5.56 -8.60
C ALA A 77 3.73 -4.66 -9.81
N PHE A 78 3.50 -3.36 -9.70
CA PHE A 78 3.86 -2.39 -10.73
C PHE A 78 5.39 -2.33 -10.93
N MET A 79 6.16 -2.23 -9.85
CA MET A 79 7.62 -2.23 -9.89
C MET A 79 8.16 -3.49 -10.58
N LYS A 80 7.61 -4.67 -10.26
CA LYS A 80 7.99 -5.92 -10.93
C LYS A 80 7.70 -5.86 -12.43
N LYS A 81 6.53 -5.35 -12.80
CA LYS A 81 6.13 -5.23 -14.21
C LYS A 81 7.06 -4.32 -15.02
N VAL A 82 7.60 -3.25 -14.41
CA VAL A 82 8.52 -2.32 -15.10
C VAL A 82 10.00 -2.70 -14.95
N SER A 83 10.32 -3.61 -14.02
CA SER A 83 11.68 -4.14 -13.85
C SER A 83 12.09 -5.01 -15.05
N PRO A 84 13.28 -4.79 -15.66
CA PRO A 84 13.74 -5.59 -16.80
C PRO A 84 13.82 -7.10 -16.54
N SER A 85 14.10 -7.49 -15.30
CA SER A 85 14.15 -8.90 -14.88
C SER A 85 12.83 -9.41 -14.31
N GLY A 86 11.86 -8.52 -14.03
CA GLY A 86 10.69 -8.85 -13.23
C GLY A 86 10.98 -9.04 -11.74
N LEU A 87 12.23 -8.84 -11.29
CA LEU A 87 12.68 -8.99 -9.92
C LEU A 87 12.96 -7.61 -9.30
N LEU A 88 12.77 -7.51 -7.99
CA LEU A 88 13.05 -6.32 -7.18
C LEU A 88 14.21 -6.60 -6.23
N TYR A 89 15.21 -5.73 -6.26
CA TYR A 89 16.35 -5.83 -5.34
C TYR A 89 16.12 -4.91 -4.14
N CYS A 90 16.71 -5.28 -3.02
CA CYS A 90 16.73 -4.46 -1.83
C CYS A 90 17.36 -3.10 -2.12
N ILE A 91 16.68 -2.01 -1.78
CA ILE A 91 17.17 -0.64 -2.02
C ILE A 91 18.43 -0.32 -1.20
N GLU A 92 18.62 -0.96 -0.05
CA GLU A 92 19.74 -0.64 0.86
C GLU A 92 21.02 -1.36 0.49
N CYS A 93 20.94 -2.65 0.15
CA CYS A 93 22.13 -3.43 -0.17
C CYS A 93 22.33 -3.67 -1.66
N GLU A 94 21.30 -3.46 -2.48
CA GLU A 94 21.29 -3.62 -3.94
C GLU A 94 21.68 -5.01 -4.48
N THR A 95 22.03 -5.95 -3.60
CA THR A 95 22.51 -7.30 -3.96
C THR A 95 21.47 -8.38 -3.72
N ALA A 96 20.72 -8.29 -2.62
CA ALA A 96 19.72 -9.30 -2.26
C ALA A 96 18.37 -8.99 -2.91
N LEU A 97 17.60 -10.04 -3.21
CA LEU A 97 16.19 -9.87 -3.56
C LEU A 97 15.42 -9.29 -2.38
N GLY A 98 14.54 -8.35 -2.66
CA GLY A 98 13.64 -7.79 -1.66
C GLY A 98 12.43 -8.69 -1.42
N ASP A 99 12.15 -9.00 -0.16
CA ASP A 99 11.00 -9.79 0.28
C ASP A 99 10.02 -8.97 1.13
N VAL A 100 10.34 -7.69 1.37
CA VAL A 100 9.49 -6.76 2.10
C VAL A 100 9.40 -5.44 1.35
N ILE A 101 8.19 -4.92 1.17
CA ILE A 101 7.97 -3.52 0.82
C ILE A 101 7.48 -2.77 2.06
N CYS A 102 8.06 -1.59 2.30
CA CYS A 102 7.62 -0.73 3.38
C CYS A 102 6.36 0.05 2.96
N GLY A 103 5.28 -0.06 3.73
CA GLY A 103 4.01 0.61 3.45
C GLY A 103 4.05 2.15 3.57
N SER A 104 5.11 2.71 4.14
CA SER A 104 5.27 4.16 4.33
C SER A 104 6.44 4.76 3.54
N CYS A 105 7.57 4.06 3.44
CA CYS A 105 8.69 4.49 2.59
C CYS A 105 8.40 4.21 1.11
N HIS A 106 7.55 3.21 0.82
CA HIS A 106 7.25 2.70 -0.52
C HIS A 106 8.44 2.00 -1.22
N ASP A 107 9.55 1.82 -0.50
CA ASP A 107 10.74 1.12 -0.97
C ASP A 107 10.72 -0.38 -0.63
N VAL A 108 11.49 -1.15 -1.41
CA VAL A 108 11.64 -2.60 -1.29
C VAL A 108 12.97 -2.95 -0.63
N PHE A 109 12.92 -3.84 0.36
CA PHE A 109 14.05 -4.26 1.18
C PHE A 109 14.11 -5.79 1.22
N CYS A 110 15.31 -6.34 1.45
CA CYS A 110 15.41 -7.67 2.04
C CYS A 110 15.12 -7.58 3.55
N ASN A 111 14.65 -8.66 4.15
CA ASN A 111 14.22 -8.69 5.55
C ASN A 111 15.31 -8.20 6.52
N ALA A 112 16.57 -8.54 6.28
CA ALA A 112 17.69 -8.09 7.09
C ALA A 112 17.85 -6.56 7.08
N CYS A 113 17.80 -5.95 5.89
CA CYS A 113 17.86 -4.50 5.75
C CYS A 113 16.61 -3.82 6.30
N MET A 114 15.42 -4.41 6.10
CA MET A 114 14.17 -3.90 6.67
C MET A 114 14.29 -3.74 8.18
N VAL A 115 14.68 -4.80 8.89
CA VAL A 115 14.86 -4.78 10.35
C VAL A 115 15.95 -3.79 10.75
N ALA A 116 17.09 -3.77 10.06
CA ALA A 116 18.19 -2.87 10.40
C ALA A 116 17.76 -1.39 10.34
N VAL A 117 17.10 -0.97 9.25
CA VAL A 117 16.76 0.45 9.02
C VAL A 117 15.42 0.88 9.61
N HIS A 118 14.56 -0.07 10.01
CA HIS A 118 13.26 0.20 10.65
C HIS A 118 13.22 -0.25 12.13
N SER A 119 14.35 -0.57 12.75
CA SER A 119 14.38 -0.97 14.18
C SER A 119 14.31 0.19 15.16
N THR A 120 14.46 1.45 14.71
CA THR A 120 14.54 2.61 15.59
C THR A 120 13.96 3.89 14.95
N GLY A 121 13.74 4.91 15.79
CA GLY A 121 13.38 6.25 15.34
C GLY A 121 12.02 6.33 14.66
N HIS A 122 11.89 7.26 13.70
CA HIS A 122 10.64 7.53 13.00
C HIS A 122 10.13 6.38 12.11
N ARG A 123 10.99 5.40 11.83
CA ARG A 123 10.69 4.27 10.93
C ARG A 123 10.19 3.03 11.68
N LEU A 124 10.21 3.05 13.02
CA LEU A 124 9.87 1.90 13.85
C LEU A 124 8.47 1.33 13.57
N ASP A 125 7.50 2.23 13.37
CA ASP A 125 6.10 1.86 13.18
C ASP A 125 5.69 1.77 11.70
N HIS A 126 6.65 1.79 10.78
CA HIS A 126 6.34 1.64 9.37
C HIS A 126 5.86 0.21 9.06
N PRO A 127 4.73 0.05 8.35
CA PRO A 127 4.20 -1.27 8.04
C PRO A 127 5.13 -2.08 7.14
N ALA A 128 5.51 -3.27 7.57
CA ALA A 128 6.24 -4.25 6.76
C ALA A 128 5.24 -5.14 6.01
N VAL A 129 5.28 -5.12 4.67
CA VAL A 129 4.42 -5.95 3.83
C VAL A 129 5.27 -6.93 3.06
N PHE A 130 5.14 -8.22 3.36
CA PHE A 130 5.90 -9.27 2.69
C PHE A 130 5.42 -9.46 1.25
N ILE A 131 6.37 -9.63 0.35
CA ILE A 131 6.13 -9.87 -1.07
C ILE A 131 6.89 -11.12 -1.53
N GLU A 132 6.23 -11.92 -2.35
CA GLU A 132 6.85 -13.11 -2.92
C GLU A 132 7.60 -12.77 -4.21
N GLN A 133 8.78 -13.36 -4.41
CA GLN A 133 9.52 -13.27 -5.67
C GLN A 133 9.85 -14.67 -6.17
N CYS A 134 9.20 -15.08 -7.25
CA CYS A 134 9.48 -16.35 -7.91
C CYS A 134 10.60 -16.14 -8.92
N VAL A 135 11.74 -16.82 -8.76
CA VAL A 135 12.89 -16.74 -9.66
C VAL A 135 12.90 -17.94 -10.58
N CYS A 136 13.21 -17.73 -11.86
CA CYS A 136 13.36 -18.81 -12.83
C CYS A 136 14.52 -19.73 -12.43
N SER A 137 14.24 -21.02 -12.25
CA SER A 137 15.23 -22.04 -11.84
C SER A 137 16.36 -22.25 -12.85
N GLU A 138 16.13 -21.91 -14.12
CA GLU A 138 17.11 -22.16 -15.18
C GLU A 138 18.10 -21.00 -15.33
N CYS A 139 17.61 -19.76 -15.28
CA CYS A 139 18.46 -18.60 -15.52
C CYS A 139 18.85 -17.86 -14.24
N GLU A 140 18.13 -18.06 -13.13
CA GLU A 140 18.35 -17.46 -11.80
C GLU A 140 18.35 -15.92 -11.75
N VAL A 141 18.17 -15.25 -12.89
CA VAL A 141 18.27 -13.79 -13.03
C VAL A 141 16.98 -13.11 -13.47
N LYS A 142 15.90 -13.88 -13.67
CA LYS A 142 14.58 -13.36 -14.09
C LYS A 142 13.46 -13.96 -13.24
N SER A 143 12.33 -13.24 -13.18
CA SER A 143 11.09 -13.73 -12.60
C SER A 143 10.56 -14.95 -13.35
N ALA A 144 10.05 -15.93 -12.61
CA ALA A 144 9.37 -17.11 -13.14
C ALA A 144 7.89 -16.89 -13.44
N ALA A 145 7.30 -15.78 -12.98
CA ALA A 145 5.86 -15.52 -13.02
C ALA A 145 5.45 -14.55 -14.15
N VAL A 146 6.14 -14.61 -15.30
CA VAL A 146 5.86 -13.73 -16.46
C VAL A 146 4.61 -14.19 -17.20
#